data_AF-A0A969ETN5-F1
#
_entry.id   AF-A0A969ETN5-F1
#
_cell.length_a   1.000
_cell.length_b   1.000
_cell.length_c   1.000
_cell.angle_alpha   90.00
_cell.angle_beta   90.00
_cell.angle_gamma   90.00
#
_symmetry.space_group_name_H-M   'P 1'
#
loop_
_entity.id
_entity.type
_entity.pdbx_description
1 polymer ?
#
loop_
_entity_poly.entity_id
_entity_poly.type
_entity_poly.pdbx_seq_one_letter_code
_entity_poly.pdbx_strand_id
1 'polypeptide(L)'
;MAVILNKKAGRHRGRPQSNRNDNRREITLSPYLQFVQGLLRRVLAQVRQILSVVYFVSDGAFGHNQALQMVRRTGLELIRKLRHNSTLYLPYAGRGSRRKYGRKLNYHHLPPNCLKATAVAGHLRKAIYLRVVWHQNSPTRSMS
;
A
#
# COMPACT_ATOMS: atom_id res chain seq x y z
N MET A 1 -16.48 40.99 36.15
CA MET A 1 -15.18 40.32 36.29
C MET A 1 -15.02 39.31 35.16
N ALA A 2 -13.92 39.41 34.41
CA ALA A 2 -13.58 38.48 33.34
C ALA A 2 -12.88 37.23 33.90
N VAL A 3 -13.09 36.07 33.27
CA VAL A 3 -12.01 35.07 33.13
C VAL A 3 -12.03 34.57 31.69
N ILE A 4 -11.12 35.13 30.90
CA ILE A 4 -10.74 34.65 29.57
C ILE A 4 -9.88 33.41 29.78
N LEU A 5 -10.31 32.26 29.28
CA LEU A 5 -9.46 31.05 29.26
C LEU A 5 -8.41 31.19 28.16
N ASN A 6 -7.17 31.35 28.61
CA ASN A 6 -5.97 31.58 27.85
C ASN A 6 -5.61 30.35 26.98
N LYS A 7 -5.73 30.47 25.65
CA LYS A 7 -5.36 29.42 24.70
C LYS A 7 -3.84 29.45 24.49
N LYS A 8 -3.12 28.46 25.05
CA LYS A 8 -1.66 28.31 24.87
C LYS A 8 -1.29 28.34 23.38
N ALA A 9 -0.47 29.32 23.00
CA ALA A 9 0.14 29.42 21.68
C ALA A 9 1.10 28.25 21.45
N GLY A 10 0.69 27.29 20.62
CA GLY A 10 1.48 26.10 20.27
C GLY A 10 2.12 26.24 18.89
N ARG A 11 3.46 26.44 18.89
CA ARG A 11 4.50 26.22 17.86
C ARG A 11 4.11 26.33 16.37
N HIS A 12 4.91 27.11 15.63
CA HIS A 12 4.88 27.22 14.17
C HIS A 12 4.73 25.86 13.47
N ARG A 13 3.79 25.84 12.51
CA ARG A 13 3.22 24.69 11.80
C ARG A 13 4.27 23.87 11.04
N GLY A 14 4.74 22.79 11.66
CA GLY A 14 5.26 21.64 10.93
C GLY A 14 4.13 20.79 10.35
N ARG A 15 4.45 19.91 9.38
CA ARG A 15 3.50 18.91 8.87
C ARG A 15 2.85 18.19 10.05
N PRO A 16 1.50 18.14 10.14
CA PRO A 16 0.82 17.47 11.23
C PRO A 16 1.37 16.07 11.41
N GLN A 17 1.70 15.73 12.65
CA GLN A 17 2.21 14.41 12.97
C GLN A 17 1.12 13.39 12.62
N SER A 18 1.41 12.56 11.62
CA SER A 18 0.52 11.49 11.21
C SER A 18 0.24 10.61 12.42
N ASN A 19 -1.04 10.44 12.75
CA ASN A 19 -1.42 9.58 13.85
C ASN A 19 -1.10 8.13 13.50
N ARG A 20 -0.45 7.42 14.42
CA ARG A 20 0.08 6.06 14.19
C ARG A 20 -1.05 5.04 13.97
N ASN A 21 -2.26 5.38 14.42
CA ASN A 21 -3.45 4.52 14.48
C ASN A 21 -4.60 4.92 13.54
N ASP A 22 -4.40 5.81 12.56
CA ASP A 22 -5.49 6.15 11.63
C ASP A 22 -6.01 4.92 10.88
N ASN A 23 -7.34 4.84 10.72
CA ASN A 23 -7.98 3.73 10.02
C ASN A 23 -7.49 3.68 8.56
N ARG A 24 -6.75 2.62 8.23
CA ARG A 24 -6.10 2.47 6.92
C ARG A 24 -7.01 1.90 5.84
N ARG A 25 -8.23 1.48 6.21
CA ARG A 25 -9.24 0.93 5.29
C ARG A 25 -10.25 2.01 4.90
N GLU A 26 -10.76 2.74 5.89
CA GLU A 26 -11.72 3.84 5.68
C GLU A 26 -10.99 5.17 5.51
N ILE A 27 -10.27 5.30 4.40
CA ILE A 27 -9.59 6.55 4.04
C ILE A 27 -10.44 7.35 3.07
N THR A 28 -10.56 8.66 3.29
CA THR A 28 -11.15 9.58 2.32
C THR A 28 -10.27 9.65 1.07
N LEU A 29 -10.87 9.38 -0.10
CA LEU A 29 -10.18 9.47 -1.39
C LEU A 29 -10.08 10.95 -1.80
N SER A 30 -8.96 11.34 -2.41
CA SER A 30 -8.84 12.66 -3.02
C SER A 30 -9.82 12.80 -4.20
N PRO A 31 -10.22 14.02 -4.59
CA PRO A 31 -11.12 14.24 -5.74
C PRO A 31 -10.63 13.54 -7.01
N TYR A 32 -9.31 13.59 -7.26
CA TYR A 32 -8.68 12.87 -8.38
C TYR A 32 -8.92 11.36 -8.31
N LEU A 33 -8.71 10.73 -7.14
CA LEU A 33 -8.94 9.29 -7.00
C LEU A 33 -10.42 8.90 -7.06
N GLN A 34 -11.32 9.79 -6.63
CA GLN A 34 -12.77 9.58 -6.80
C GLN A 34 -13.14 9.62 -8.29
N PHE A 35 -12.59 10.56 -9.05
CA PHE A 35 -12.75 10.63 -10.50
C PHE A 35 -12.26 9.35 -11.18
N VAL A 36 -11.02 8.93 -10.90
CA VAL A 36 -10.45 7.68 -11.45
C VAL A 36 -11.30 6.47 -11.06
N GLN A 37 -11.80 6.40 -9.83
CA GLN A 37 -12.69 5.33 -9.39
C GLN A 37 -13.99 5.27 -10.22
N GLY A 38 -14.58 6.43 -10.51
CA GLY A 38 -15.77 6.54 -11.33
C GLY A 38 -15.53 6.02 -12.74
N LEU A 39 -14.41 6.40 -13.35
CA LEU A 39 -14.01 5.89 -14.67
C LEU A 39 -13.82 4.37 -14.64
N LEU A 40 -13.11 3.85 -13.64
CA LEU A 40 -12.86 2.42 -13.50
C LEU A 40 -14.16 1.63 -13.40
N ARG A 41 -15.14 2.09 -12.61
CA ARG A 41 -16.46 1.45 -12.52
C ARG A 41 -17.22 1.45 -13.83
N ARG A 42 -17.18 2.54 -14.60
CA ARG A 42 -17.84 2.63 -15.91
C ARG A 42 -17.26 1.63 -16.90
N VAL A 43 -15.93 1.57 -16.98
CA VAL A 43 -15.23 0.59 -17.85
C VAL A 43 -15.59 -0.83 -17.43
N LEU A 44 -15.52 -1.15 -16.13
CA LEU A 44 -15.89 -2.48 -15.62
C LEU A 44 -17.34 -2.84 -15.96
N ALA A 45 -18.28 -1.89 -15.87
CA ALA A 45 -19.68 -2.13 -16.20
C ALA A 45 -19.91 -2.43 -17.69
N GLN A 46 -19.09 -1.86 -18.57
CA GLN A 46 -19.14 -2.12 -20.01
C GLN A 46 -18.55 -3.49 -20.36
N VAL A 47 -17.43 -3.86 -19.75
CA VAL A 47 -16.70 -5.08 -20.14
C VAL A 47 -17.17 -6.34 -19.41
N ARG A 48 -17.87 -6.21 -18.27
CA ARG A 48 -18.27 -7.37 -17.43
C ARG A 48 -19.11 -8.43 -18.14
N GLN A 49 -19.80 -8.07 -19.22
CA GLN A 49 -20.61 -9.02 -20.00
C GLN A 49 -19.74 -9.94 -20.87
N ILE A 50 -18.51 -9.52 -21.16
CA ILE A 50 -17.60 -10.19 -22.11
C ILE A 50 -16.40 -10.78 -21.37
N LEU A 51 -15.92 -10.12 -20.31
CA LEU A 51 -14.75 -10.57 -19.56
C LEU A 51 -14.85 -10.28 -18.05
N SER A 52 -14.29 -11.20 -17.27
CA SER A 52 -14.10 -11.03 -15.83
C SER A 52 -12.76 -10.36 -15.56
N VAL A 53 -12.79 -9.10 -15.13
CA VAL A 53 -11.58 -8.36 -14.73
C VAL A 53 -11.33 -8.56 -13.24
N VAL A 54 -10.18 -9.13 -12.89
CA VAL A 54 -9.79 -9.37 -11.49
C VAL A 54 -8.73 -8.36 -11.02
N TYR A 55 -7.80 -7.97 -11.90
CA TYR A 55 -6.64 -7.18 -11.51
C TYR A 55 -6.63 -5.79 -12.16
N PHE A 56 -6.35 -4.78 -11.35
CA PHE A 56 -5.89 -3.47 -11.80
C PHE A 56 -4.36 -3.42 -11.69
N VAL A 57 -3.69 -3.21 -12.81
CA VAL A 57 -2.23 -3.09 -12.88
C VAL A 57 -1.86 -1.62 -12.97
N SER A 58 -0.93 -1.18 -12.13
CA SER A 58 -0.51 0.20 -12.08
C SER A 58 0.98 0.39 -11.79
N ASP A 59 1.51 1.52 -12.24
CA ASP A 59 2.86 1.96 -11.92
C ASP A 59 2.96 2.61 -10.52
N GLY A 60 4.10 3.26 -10.27
CA GLY A 60 4.41 3.88 -8.98
C GLY A 60 3.51 5.06 -8.58
N ALA A 61 2.75 5.65 -9.51
CA ALA A 61 1.85 6.76 -9.22
C ALA A 61 0.76 6.36 -8.21
N PHE A 62 0.25 5.14 -8.33
CA PHE A 62 -0.75 4.55 -7.42
C PHE A 62 -0.09 3.68 -6.32
N GLY A 63 1.19 3.91 -6.04
CA GLY A 63 2.00 3.20 -5.04
C GLY A 63 1.67 3.52 -3.57
N HIS A 64 0.52 4.14 -3.26
CA HIS A 64 0.14 4.57 -1.92
C HIS A 64 -1.22 4.00 -1.46
N ASN A 65 -1.54 4.13 -0.17
CA ASN A 65 -2.69 3.43 0.40
C ASN A 65 -4.06 3.96 -0.08
N GLN A 66 -4.21 5.26 -0.37
CA GLN A 66 -5.47 5.77 -0.94
C GLN A 66 -5.78 5.13 -2.28
N ALA A 67 -4.79 4.97 -3.15
CA ALA A 67 -4.94 4.27 -4.42
C ALA A 67 -5.32 2.79 -4.23
N LEU A 68 -4.70 2.10 -3.26
CA LEU A 68 -5.09 0.74 -2.88
C LEU A 68 -6.57 0.66 -2.43
N GLN A 69 -7.03 1.61 -1.60
CA GLN A 69 -8.43 1.64 -1.18
C GLN A 69 -9.37 1.97 -2.35
N MET A 70 -8.97 2.88 -3.24
CA MET A 70 -9.72 3.22 -4.44
C MET A 70 -10.01 1.98 -5.28
N VAL A 71 -8.97 1.19 -5.59
CA VAL A 71 -9.09 -0.04 -6.40
C VAL A 71 -9.92 -1.10 -5.69
N ARG A 72 -9.68 -1.35 -4.39
CA ARG A 72 -10.45 -2.35 -3.62
C ARG A 72 -11.95 -2.06 -3.59
N ARG A 73 -12.33 -0.78 -3.52
CA ARG A 73 -13.75 -0.34 -3.56
C ARG A 73 -14.41 -0.52 -4.94
N THR A 74 -13.67 -0.98 -5.95
CA THR A 74 -14.20 -1.40 -7.26
C THR A 74 -14.29 -2.91 -7.42
N GLY A 75 -13.92 -3.69 -6.39
CA GLY A 75 -13.91 -5.16 -6.44
C GLY A 75 -12.65 -5.77 -7.06
N LEU A 76 -11.70 -4.95 -7.53
CA LEU A 76 -10.45 -5.40 -8.13
C LEU A 76 -9.34 -5.64 -7.11
N GLU A 77 -8.41 -6.53 -7.44
CA GLU A 77 -7.12 -6.68 -6.78
C GLU A 77 -6.06 -5.78 -7.44
N LEU A 78 -5.08 -5.28 -6.66
CA LEU A 78 -4.09 -4.31 -7.14
C LEU A 78 -2.71 -4.94 -7.31
N ILE A 79 -2.20 -4.92 -8.54
CA ILE A 79 -0.79 -5.17 -8.86
C ILE A 79 -0.13 -3.80 -9.05
N ARG A 80 0.82 -3.44 -8.18
CA ARG A 80 1.44 -2.11 -8.18
C ARG A 80 2.95 -2.17 -8.05
N LYS A 81 3.62 -1.25 -8.73
CA LYS A 81 5.05 -0.96 -8.51
C LYS A 81 5.21 -0.14 -7.23
N LEU A 82 6.09 -0.57 -6.34
CA LEU A 82 6.45 0.18 -5.13
C LEU A 82 7.71 1.02 -5.34
N ARG A 83 7.85 2.11 -4.58
CA ARG A 83 9.10 2.87 -4.54
C ARG A 83 10.21 2.01 -3.92
N HIS A 84 11.46 2.21 -4.37
CA HIS A 84 12.62 1.46 -3.86
C HIS A 84 12.79 1.55 -2.33
N ASN A 85 12.38 2.67 -1.73
CA ASN A 85 12.47 2.92 -0.28
C ASN A 85 11.21 2.50 0.49
N SER A 86 10.31 1.73 -0.13
CA SER A 86 9.09 1.28 0.52
C SER A 86 9.41 0.39 1.72
N THR A 87 8.76 0.65 2.85
CA THR A 87 8.99 -0.11 4.09
C THR A 87 8.25 -1.44 4.06
N LEU A 88 8.93 -2.46 3.55
CA LEU A 88 8.47 -3.85 3.51
C LEU A 88 9.05 -4.63 4.68
N TYR A 89 8.24 -5.48 5.30
CA TYR A 89 8.60 -6.34 6.41
C TYR A 89 8.23 -7.78 6.09
N LEU A 90 9.05 -8.72 6.55
CA LEU A 90 8.68 -10.12 6.56
C LEU A 90 7.53 -10.36 7.56
N PRO A 91 6.66 -11.35 7.32
CA PRO A 91 5.74 -11.84 8.35
C PRO A 91 6.50 -12.21 9.62
N TYR A 92 5.96 -11.84 10.78
CA TYR A 92 6.51 -12.27 12.06
C TYR A 92 6.31 -13.78 12.20
N ALA A 93 7.39 -14.51 12.52
CA ALA A 93 7.41 -15.97 12.60
C ALA A 93 7.73 -16.50 14.02
N GLY A 94 7.76 -15.63 15.04
CA GLY A 94 8.03 -16.03 16.42
C GLY A 94 6.78 -16.54 17.16
N ARG A 95 6.97 -17.27 18.26
CA ARG A 95 5.88 -17.68 19.17
C ARG A 95 5.57 -16.53 20.13
N GLY A 96 4.29 -16.18 20.31
CA GLY A 96 3.83 -15.12 21.23
C GLY A 96 3.00 -13.99 20.57
N SER A 97 2.12 -13.39 21.37
CA SER A 97 1.03 -12.49 20.96
C SER A 97 1.44 -11.14 20.32
N ARG A 98 0.67 -10.75 19.29
CA ARG A 98 0.49 -9.40 18.67
C ARG A 98 1.66 -8.72 17.93
N ARG A 99 2.62 -9.44 17.36
CA ARG A 99 3.56 -8.84 16.38
C ARG A 99 3.16 -9.16 14.95
N LYS A 100 2.77 -8.14 14.18
CA LYS A 100 2.48 -8.27 12.73
C LYS A 100 3.75 -8.27 11.88
N TYR A 101 4.67 -7.35 12.19
CA TYR A 101 5.87 -7.10 11.40
C TYR A 101 7.06 -7.83 12.00
N GLY A 102 7.72 -8.66 11.20
CA GLY A 102 9.02 -9.24 11.50
C GLY A 102 10.16 -8.31 11.07
N ARG A 103 11.25 -8.89 10.55
CA ARG A 103 12.41 -8.13 10.07
C ARG A 103 12.06 -7.30 8.83
N LYS A 104 12.57 -6.07 8.75
CA LYS A 104 12.49 -5.25 7.53
C LYS A 104 13.20 -5.98 6.38
N LEU A 105 12.59 -5.97 5.20
CA LEU A 105 13.16 -6.60 4.00
C LEU A 105 14.41 -5.84 3.58
N ASN A 106 15.52 -6.56 3.40
CA ASN A 106 16.75 -6.02 2.84
C ASN A 106 16.80 -6.40 1.35
N TYR A 107 16.70 -5.40 0.47
CA TYR A 107 16.72 -5.61 -0.98
C TYR A 107 18.09 -6.06 -1.52
N HIS A 108 19.18 -5.68 -0.85
CA HIS A 108 20.52 -6.10 -1.24
C HIS A 108 20.73 -7.58 -0.92
N HIS A 109 20.17 -8.05 0.20
CA HIS A 109 20.36 -9.41 0.70
C HIS A 109 19.03 -10.16 0.73
N LEU A 110 18.41 -10.34 -0.44
CA LEU A 110 17.19 -11.14 -0.58
C LEU A 110 17.51 -12.64 -0.45
N PRO A 111 16.73 -13.40 0.32
CA PRO A 111 16.98 -14.83 0.53
C PRO A 111 16.92 -15.64 -0.79
N PRO A 112 17.91 -16.52 -1.05
CA PRO A 112 17.96 -17.33 -2.27
C PRO A 112 16.72 -18.21 -2.47
N ASN A 113 16.11 -18.68 -1.37
CA ASN A 113 14.91 -19.52 -1.41
C ASN A 113 13.66 -18.83 -2.02
N CYS A 114 13.69 -17.50 -2.18
CA CYS A 114 12.61 -16.75 -2.82
C CYS A 114 12.92 -16.40 -4.28
N LEU A 115 14.12 -16.72 -4.78
CA LEU A 115 14.52 -16.47 -6.17
C LEU A 115 13.75 -17.41 -7.09
N LYS A 116 13.15 -16.86 -8.14
CA LYS A 116 12.36 -17.60 -9.14
C LYS A 116 13.01 -17.63 -10.51
N ALA A 117 13.71 -16.57 -10.88
CA ALA A 117 14.41 -16.52 -12.14
C ALA A 117 15.56 -15.52 -12.08
N THR A 118 16.58 -15.78 -12.88
CA THR A 118 17.64 -14.82 -13.19
C THR A 118 17.85 -14.76 -14.69
N ALA A 119 18.10 -13.58 -15.21
CA ALA A 119 18.45 -13.38 -16.60
C ALA A 119 19.54 -12.31 -16.69
N VAL A 120 20.44 -12.46 -17.67
CA VAL A 120 21.43 -11.45 -18.04
C VAL A 120 21.10 -11.02 -19.47
N ALA A 121 20.97 -9.71 -19.67
CA ALA A 121 20.73 -9.11 -20.97
C ALA A 121 21.73 -7.97 -21.16
N GLY A 122 22.79 -8.21 -21.94
CA GLY A 122 23.94 -7.32 -22.03
C GLY A 122 24.56 -7.06 -20.65
N HIS A 123 24.64 -5.80 -20.25
CA HIS A 123 25.19 -5.39 -18.94
C HIS A 123 24.16 -5.40 -17.80
N LEU A 124 22.91 -5.79 -18.07
CA LEU A 124 21.84 -5.80 -17.08
C LEU A 124 21.60 -7.20 -16.53
N ARG A 125 21.72 -7.35 -15.22
CA ARG A 125 21.27 -8.53 -14.49
C ARG A 125 19.88 -8.30 -13.91
N LYS A 126 18.95 -9.18 -14.24
CA LYS A 126 17.60 -9.22 -13.67
C LYS A 126 17.47 -10.44 -12.77
N ALA A 127 16.91 -10.26 -11.59
CA ALA A 127 16.57 -11.33 -10.67
C ALA A 127 15.13 -11.13 -10.18
N ILE A 128 14.30 -12.15 -10.33
CA ILE A 128 12.88 -12.13 -9.95
C ILE A 128 12.73 -12.93 -8.67
N TYR A 129 12.22 -12.27 -7.63
CA TYR A 129 11.95 -12.89 -6.33
C TYR A 129 10.45 -12.87 -6.05
N LEU A 130 9.91 -13.96 -5.51
CA LEU A 130 8.51 -14.07 -5.10
C LEU A 130 8.42 -14.38 -3.60
N ARG A 131 7.75 -13.50 -2.84
CA ARG A 131 7.51 -13.71 -1.41
C ARG A 131 6.32 -12.91 -0.88
N VAL A 132 5.66 -13.44 0.15
CA VAL A 132 4.71 -12.70 0.99
C VAL A 132 5.45 -11.74 1.91
N VAL A 133 5.09 -10.46 1.84
CA VAL A 133 5.64 -9.38 2.66
C VAL A 133 4.55 -8.40 3.08
N TRP A 134 4.76 -7.71 4.20
CA TRP A 134 3.85 -6.70 4.72
C TRP A 134 4.40 -5.30 4.47
N HIS A 135 3.57 -4.43 3.89
CA HIS A 135 3.87 -3.02 3.79
C HIS A 135 3.37 -2.26 5.01
N GLN A 136 4.19 -1.36 5.57
CA GLN A 136 3.89 -0.65 6.83
C GLN A 136 2.53 0.05 6.82
N ASN A 137 2.10 0.62 5.69
CA ASN A 137 0.88 1.42 5.59
C ASN A 137 -0.28 0.71 4.89
N SER A 138 -0.13 -0.58 4.56
CA SER A 138 -1.21 -1.33 3.91
C SER A 138 -2.05 -2.07 4.95
N PRO A 139 -3.39 -2.00 4.86
CA PRO A 139 -4.25 -2.76 5.73
C PRO A 139 -4.08 -4.25 5.48
N THR A 140 -4.03 -5.03 6.56
CA THR A 140 -4.02 -6.49 6.50
C THR A 140 -5.34 -6.96 5.88
N ARG A 141 -5.32 -7.98 5.01
CA ARG A 141 -6.55 -8.69 4.64
C ARG A 141 -6.97 -9.46 5.90
N SER A 142 -8.11 -9.14 6.49
CA SER A 142 -8.74 -10.07 7.44
C SER A 142 -9.23 -11.22 6.59
N MET A 143 -8.76 -12.43 6.86
CA MET A 143 -9.41 -13.62 6.33
C MET A 143 -10.71 -13.75 7.12
N SER A 144 -11.81 -13.30 6.52
CA SER A 144 -13.16 -13.67 6.92
C SER A 144 -13.56 -14.90 6.13
#